data_AF-A0A969K5W1-F1
#
_entry.id   AF-A0A969K5W1-F1
#
_cell.length_a   1.000
_cell.length_b   1.000
_cell.length_c   1.000
_cell.angle_alpha   90.00
_cell.angle_beta   90.00
_cell.angle_gamma   90.00
#
_symmetry.space_group_name_H-M   'P 1'
#
loop_
_entity.id
_entity.type
_entity.pdbx_description
1 polymer ?
#
loop_
_entity_poly.entity_id
_entity_poly.type
_entity_poly.pdbx_seq_one_letter_code
_entity_poly.pdbx_strand_id
1 'polypeptide(L)'
;MWAQWTQFRVDNVTALVREVREWIDSRRPGLTLSTSVFAYSTHERIHKLQQHWEAWIEEGIIDQVVLMSYAEDTNRLESLVRPLLATPSPIPIIPSVRLHDLDRTNVTDQLQALRDLPTMGYALFATAALSSEVEQVLRQTQGGSSDILPEREPFEMARQRYELLQTEWELAVRSGNLWMDDDDLLQWRGRTLMLAEAFTLLSQSPTADNLALAQATLQAYRADFDSLLRLQGLRDSYQVQTWRNRLLTLEILLNYGDRLGFAP
;
A
#
# COMPACT_ATOMS: atom_id res chain seq x y z
N MET A 1 29.30 26.17 -0.81
CA MET A 1 29.68 25.50 -2.08
C MET A 1 29.14 24.07 -2.18
N TRP A 2 29.39 23.18 -1.22
CA TRP A 2 28.93 21.77 -1.30
C TRP A 2 27.40 21.58 -1.30
N ALA A 3 26.67 22.35 -0.48
CA ALA A 3 25.21 22.31 -0.46
C ALA A 3 24.59 22.76 -1.81
N GLN A 4 25.07 23.87 -2.38
CA GLN A 4 24.65 24.37 -3.69
C GLN A 4 24.97 23.37 -4.81
N TRP A 5 26.14 22.72 -4.75
CA TRP A 5 26.50 21.67 -5.70
C TRP A 5 25.59 20.43 -5.58
N THR A 6 25.22 20.06 -4.35
CA THR A 6 24.26 18.97 -4.13
C THR A 6 22.90 19.33 -4.67
N GLN A 7 22.40 20.54 -4.38
CA GLN A 7 21.12 21.02 -4.89
C GLN A 7 21.10 21.03 -6.42
N PHE A 8 22.13 21.58 -7.07
CA PHE A 8 22.25 21.57 -8.53
C PHE A 8 22.13 20.16 -9.12
N ARG A 9 22.76 19.15 -8.50
CA ARG A 9 22.64 17.76 -8.97
C ARG A 9 21.25 17.18 -8.72
N VAL A 10 20.63 17.47 -7.58
CA VAL A 10 19.23 17.08 -7.31
C VAL A 10 18.28 17.70 -8.34
N ASP A 11 18.48 18.96 -8.68
CA ASP A 11 17.67 19.69 -9.66
C ASP A 11 17.83 19.07 -11.05
N ASN A 12 19.05 18.68 -11.46
CA ASN A 12 19.28 18.00 -12.74
C ASN A 12 18.61 16.62 -12.82
N VAL A 13 18.69 15.81 -11.76
CA VAL A 13 17.99 14.51 -11.73
C VAL A 13 16.48 14.73 -11.82
N THR A 14 15.96 15.71 -11.10
CA THR A 14 14.53 16.06 -11.12
C THR A 14 14.08 16.58 -12.49
N ALA A 15 14.90 17.41 -13.14
CA ALA A 15 14.66 17.90 -14.50
C ALA A 15 14.54 16.75 -15.50
N LEU A 16 15.41 15.74 -15.42
CA LEU A 16 15.30 14.55 -16.26
C LEU A 16 13.98 13.79 -16.05
N VAL A 17 13.55 13.60 -14.80
CA VAL A 17 12.27 12.93 -14.50
C VAL A 17 11.10 13.73 -15.09
N ARG A 18 11.12 15.06 -14.95
CA ARG A 18 10.12 15.96 -15.53
C ARG A 18 10.09 15.88 -17.05
N GLU A 19 11.24 15.93 -17.70
CA GLU A 19 11.34 15.81 -19.17
C GLU A 19 10.76 14.47 -19.66
N VAL A 20 11.00 13.37 -18.93
CA VAL A 20 10.41 12.07 -19.24
C VAL A 20 8.88 12.10 -19.08
N ARG A 21 8.34 12.69 -18.01
CA ARG A 21 6.90 12.86 -17.81
C ARG A 21 6.26 13.66 -18.96
N GLU A 22 6.81 14.83 -19.28
CA GLU A 22 6.34 15.68 -20.39
C GLU A 22 6.40 14.93 -21.73
N TRP A 23 7.46 14.16 -21.97
CA TRP A 23 7.60 13.33 -23.15
C TRP A 23 6.52 12.25 -23.23
N ILE A 24 6.20 11.59 -22.12
CA ILE A 24 5.12 10.59 -22.04
C ILE A 24 3.78 11.26 -22.29
N ASP A 25 3.46 12.38 -21.62
CA ASP A 25 2.20 13.09 -21.79
C ASP A 25 1.96 13.54 -23.23
N SER A 26 3.00 13.99 -23.92
CA SER A 26 2.89 14.40 -25.33
C SER A 26 2.61 13.25 -26.32
N ARG A 27 2.86 11.99 -25.93
CA ARG A 27 2.80 10.82 -26.84
C ARG A 27 1.76 9.79 -26.44
N ARG A 28 1.65 9.50 -25.14
CA ARG A 28 0.73 8.54 -24.54
C ARG A 28 0.25 9.06 -23.18
N PRO A 29 -0.68 10.03 -23.19
CA PRO A 29 -1.38 10.44 -21.97
C PRO A 29 -1.93 9.22 -21.22
N GLY A 30 -1.82 9.24 -19.90
CA GLY A 30 -2.29 8.15 -19.04
C GLY A 30 -1.35 6.93 -18.92
N LEU A 31 -0.21 6.91 -19.62
CA LEU A 31 0.81 5.89 -19.36
C LEU A 31 1.45 6.15 -17.98
N THR A 32 1.44 5.12 -17.13
CA THR A 32 2.02 5.13 -15.79
C THR A 32 3.54 5.30 -15.84
N LEU A 33 4.07 6.28 -15.11
CA LEU A 33 5.50 6.44 -14.88
C LEU A 33 5.84 6.06 -13.42
N SER A 34 6.45 4.88 -13.24
CA SER A 34 6.96 4.43 -11.95
C SER A 34 8.47 4.67 -11.82
N THR A 35 8.96 4.90 -10.61
CA THR A 35 10.39 4.94 -10.31
C THR A 35 10.81 3.83 -9.33
N SER A 36 12.00 3.26 -9.53
CA SER A 36 12.62 2.31 -8.59
C SER A 36 13.75 3.01 -7.84
N VAL A 37 13.62 3.14 -6.51
CA VAL A 37 14.49 3.97 -5.67
C VAL A 37 14.88 3.25 -4.39
N PHE A 38 16.07 3.53 -3.85
CA PHE A 38 16.49 2.95 -2.57
C PHE A 38 15.61 3.42 -1.41
N ALA A 39 15.31 2.50 -0.49
CA ALA A 39 14.57 2.77 0.74
C ALA A 39 15.43 3.50 1.81
N TYR A 40 16.30 4.42 1.40
CA TYR A 40 17.12 5.21 2.29
C TYR A 40 16.36 6.43 2.80
N SER A 41 16.82 6.98 3.93
CA SER A 41 16.32 8.25 4.45
C SER A 41 16.46 9.37 3.40
N THR A 42 15.56 10.36 3.45
CA THR A 42 15.58 11.52 2.53
C THR A 42 16.95 12.20 2.51
N HIS A 43 17.55 12.39 3.70
CA HIS A 43 18.88 12.95 3.85
C HIS A 43 19.94 12.14 3.09
N GLU A 44 19.95 10.81 3.25
CA GLU A 44 20.91 9.97 2.55
C GLU A 44 20.69 9.97 1.04
N ARG A 45 19.45 9.94 0.57
CA ARG A 45 19.17 9.97 -0.88
C ARG A 45 19.61 11.28 -1.51
N ILE A 46 19.34 12.41 -0.88
CA ILE A 46 19.78 13.73 -1.37
C ILE A 46 21.31 13.79 -1.43
N HIS A 47 22.01 13.39 -0.36
CA HIS A 47 23.45 13.57 -0.28
C HIS A 47 24.28 12.49 -0.98
N LYS A 48 23.78 11.25 -1.09
CA LYS A 48 24.49 10.14 -1.73
C LYS A 48 24.06 9.93 -3.19
N LEU A 49 22.75 10.00 -3.46
CA LEU A 49 22.17 9.64 -4.75
C LEU A 49 21.66 10.85 -5.55
N GLN A 50 21.51 12.01 -4.91
CA GLN A 50 20.92 13.22 -5.49
C GLN A 50 19.49 12.96 -6.02
N GLN A 51 18.74 12.10 -5.32
CA GLN A 51 17.34 11.78 -5.64
C GLN A 51 16.42 12.31 -4.54
N HIS A 52 15.45 13.14 -4.92
CA HIS A 52 14.41 13.67 -4.02
C HIS A 52 13.03 13.27 -4.54
N TRP A 53 12.70 11.98 -4.43
CA TRP A 53 11.47 11.46 -5.01
C TRP A 53 10.22 12.01 -4.34
N GLU A 54 10.27 12.48 -3.10
CA GLU A 54 9.15 13.20 -2.47
C GLU A 54 8.76 14.43 -3.28
N ALA A 55 9.74 15.22 -3.74
CA ALA A 55 9.46 16.35 -4.62
C ALA A 55 8.85 15.92 -5.96
N TRP A 56 9.22 14.73 -6.48
CA TRP A 56 8.62 14.20 -7.71
C TRP A 56 7.15 13.80 -7.49
N ILE A 57 6.80 13.30 -6.29
CA ILE A 57 5.43 13.02 -5.90
C ILE A 57 4.63 14.33 -5.78
N GLU A 58 5.17 15.31 -5.04
CA GLU A 58 4.54 16.61 -4.81
C GLU A 58 4.28 17.37 -6.12
N GLU A 59 5.21 17.28 -7.07
CA GLU A 59 5.09 17.88 -8.39
C GLU A 59 4.16 17.09 -9.33
N GLY A 60 3.83 15.84 -9.00
CA GLY A 60 2.96 14.99 -9.82
C GLY A 60 3.64 14.42 -11.07
N ILE A 61 4.98 14.36 -11.10
CA ILE A 61 5.75 13.89 -12.27
C ILE A 61 6.06 12.38 -12.24
N ILE A 62 5.58 11.67 -11.22
CA ILE A 62 5.57 10.19 -11.13
C ILE A 62 4.22 9.70 -10.59
N ASP A 63 3.88 8.47 -10.94
CA ASP A 63 2.59 7.83 -10.61
C ASP A 63 2.72 6.71 -9.59
N GLN A 64 3.94 6.19 -9.39
CA GLN A 64 4.22 5.14 -8.42
C GLN A 64 5.69 5.14 -8.00
N VAL A 65 5.95 4.80 -6.73
CA VAL A 65 7.29 4.50 -6.22
C VAL A 65 7.39 3.01 -5.93
N VAL A 66 8.46 2.37 -6.43
CA VAL A 66 8.85 1.01 -6.05
C VAL A 66 10.14 1.11 -5.25
N LEU A 67 10.09 0.76 -3.96
CA LEU A 67 11.26 0.85 -3.10
C LEU A 67 12.14 -0.38 -3.30
N MET A 68 13.41 -0.17 -3.60
CA MET A 68 14.47 -1.17 -3.47
C MET A 68 14.81 -1.36 -1.98
N SER A 69 13.86 -1.87 -1.20
CA SER A 69 13.97 -2.16 0.23
C SER A 69 14.73 -3.46 0.49
N TYR A 70 15.91 -3.59 -0.10
CA TYR A 70 16.67 -4.83 -0.07
C TYR A 70 17.34 -5.02 1.28
N ALA A 71 16.97 -6.11 1.96
CA ALA A 71 17.42 -6.43 3.30
C ALA A 71 17.70 -7.93 3.43
N GLU A 72 18.62 -8.27 4.31
CA GLU A 72 19.02 -9.65 4.60
C GLU A 72 17.98 -10.38 5.48
N ASP A 73 17.24 -9.63 6.30
CA ASP A 73 16.24 -10.14 7.22
C ASP A 73 15.02 -9.21 7.34
N THR A 74 13.95 -9.75 7.95
CA THR A 74 12.66 -9.07 8.11
C THR A 74 12.74 -7.82 8.99
N ASN A 75 13.51 -7.82 10.08
CA ASN A 75 13.63 -6.64 10.94
C ASN A 75 14.29 -5.48 10.20
N ARG A 76 15.34 -5.80 9.41
CA ARG A 76 16.01 -4.80 8.59
C ARG A 76 15.10 -4.27 7.49
N LEU A 77 14.34 -5.14 6.81
CA LEU A 77 13.32 -4.74 5.84
C LEU A 77 12.33 -3.75 6.45
N GLU A 78 11.72 -4.11 7.58
CA GLU A 78 10.75 -3.25 8.25
C GLU A 78 11.35 -1.91 8.67
N SER A 79 12.59 -1.89 9.15
CA SER A 79 13.29 -0.66 9.53
C SER A 79 13.49 0.31 8.36
N LEU A 80 13.61 -0.21 7.13
CA LEU A 80 13.72 0.59 5.92
C LEU A 80 12.34 1.11 5.46
N VAL A 81 11.32 0.26 5.52
CA VAL A 81 10.02 0.53 4.89
C VAL A 81 9.08 1.32 5.81
N ARG A 82 8.99 0.97 7.10
CA ARG A 82 8.02 1.59 8.03
C ARG A 82 8.10 3.12 8.07
N PRO A 83 9.29 3.76 8.15
CA PRO A 83 9.37 5.22 8.15
C PRO A 83 8.85 5.86 6.86
N LEU A 84 9.03 5.21 5.72
CA LEU A 84 8.62 5.71 4.40
C LEU A 84 7.11 5.55 4.15
N LEU A 85 6.45 4.64 4.87
CA LEU A 85 4.99 4.44 4.82
C LEU A 85 4.25 5.12 5.98
N ALA A 86 4.96 5.77 6.90
CA ALA A 86 4.34 6.40 8.08
C ALA A 86 3.50 7.63 7.72
N THR A 87 3.81 8.29 6.61
CA THR A 87 3.04 9.44 6.10
C THR A 87 2.23 9.00 4.89
N PRO A 88 0.92 9.31 4.83
CA PRO A 88 0.11 9.06 3.65
C PRO A 88 0.73 9.70 2.40
N SER A 89 0.76 8.95 1.30
CA SER A 89 1.24 9.41 0.00
C SER A 89 0.07 9.49 -0.97
N PRO A 90 -0.01 10.52 -1.84
CA PRO A 90 -1.03 10.62 -2.88
C PRO A 90 -0.83 9.59 -4.01
N ILE A 91 0.33 8.93 -4.05
CA ILE A 91 0.61 7.81 -4.94
C ILE A 91 1.06 6.56 -4.19
N PRO A 92 0.95 5.37 -4.79
CA PRO A 92 1.38 4.15 -4.16
C PRO A 92 2.90 4.09 -3.97
N ILE A 93 3.31 3.70 -2.77
CA ILE A 93 4.69 3.34 -2.44
C ILE A 93 4.72 1.83 -2.20
N ILE A 94 5.37 1.09 -3.11
CA ILE A 94 5.42 -0.36 -3.14
C ILE A 94 6.79 -0.85 -2.69
N PRO A 95 6.92 -1.45 -1.49
CA PRO A 95 8.17 -2.07 -1.07
C PRO A 95 8.52 -3.30 -1.92
N SER A 96 9.80 -3.64 -1.99
CA SER A 96 10.26 -4.81 -2.73
C SER A 96 11.30 -5.65 -1.98
N VAL A 97 11.26 -6.96 -2.24
CA VAL A 97 12.19 -7.93 -1.66
C VAL A 97 13.19 -8.37 -2.74
N ARG A 98 14.49 -8.33 -2.40
CA ARG A 98 15.53 -8.92 -3.24
C ARG A 98 15.65 -10.41 -2.94
N LEU A 99 15.22 -11.27 -3.86
CA LEU A 99 15.26 -12.73 -3.76
C LEU A 99 16.67 -13.31 -3.75
N HIS A 100 17.64 -12.64 -4.39
CA HIS A 100 19.03 -13.12 -4.43
C HIS A 100 19.61 -13.20 -3.02
N ASP A 101 20.24 -14.33 -2.69
CA ASP A 101 20.81 -14.68 -1.38
C ASP A 101 19.81 -14.86 -0.22
N LEU A 102 18.48 -14.91 -0.49
CA LEU A 102 17.50 -15.20 0.55
C LEU A 102 17.05 -16.66 0.50
N ASP A 103 16.98 -17.29 1.67
CA ASP A 103 16.32 -18.58 1.81
C ASP A 103 14.79 -18.44 1.85
N ARG A 104 14.09 -19.57 1.75
CA ARG A 104 12.63 -19.64 1.73
C ARG A 104 12.00 -19.00 2.98
N THR A 105 12.60 -19.18 4.15
CA THR A 105 12.04 -18.69 5.42
C THR A 105 12.10 -17.16 5.43
N ASN A 106 13.26 -16.59 5.10
CA ASN A 106 13.44 -15.14 5.01
C ASN A 106 12.51 -14.52 3.95
N VAL A 107 12.36 -15.15 2.78
CA VAL A 107 11.39 -14.67 1.78
C VAL A 107 9.96 -14.70 2.34
N THR A 108 9.56 -15.79 2.97
CA THR A 108 8.20 -15.94 3.52
C THR A 108 7.92 -14.90 4.60
N ASP A 109 8.86 -14.71 5.54
CA ASP A 109 8.71 -13.76 6.65
C ASP A 109 8.70 -12.31 6.15
N GLN A 110 9.57 -11.96 5.20
CA GLN A 110 9.58 -10.64 4.57
C GLN A 110 8.28 -10.36 3.82
N LEU A 111 7.77 -11.33 3.05
CA LEU A 111 6.50 -11.19 2.34
C LEU A 111 5.32 -11.02 3.31
N GLN A 112 5.29 -11.76 4.41
CA GLN A 112 4.26 -11.62 5.43
C GLN A 112 4.34 -10.23 6.10
N ALA A 113 5.53 -9.77 6.46
CA ALA A 113 5.72 -8.45 7.05
C ALA A 113 5.23 -7.32 6.12
N LEU A 114 5.53 -7.39 4.82
CA LEU A 114 5.04 -6.40 3.86
C LEU A 114 3.51 -6.42 3.68
N ARG A 115 2.87 -7.59 3.78
CA ARG A 115 1.40 -7.71 3.72
C ARG A 115 0.69 -7.09 4.91
N ASP A 116 1.40 -6.93 6.03
CA ASP A 116 0.87 -6.32 7.24
C ASP A 116 1.12 -4.80 7.29
N LEU A 117 1.78 -4.23 6.28
CA LEU A 117 2.02 -2.78 6.13
C LEU A 117 0.95 -2.09 5.25
N PRO A 118 0.76 -0.77 5.39
CA PRO A 118 -0.24 -0.02 4.63
C PRO A 118 0.25 0.27 3.20
N THR A 119 0.32 -0.76 2.36
CA THR A 119 0.74 -0.65 0.96
C THR A 119 -0.18 -1.45 0.03
N MET A 120 -0.25 -1.03 -1.24
CA MET A 120 -1.05 -1.73 -2.25
C MET A 120 -0.47 -3.10 -2.61
N GLY A 121 0.78 -3.40 -2.25
CA GLY A 121 1.37 -4.71 -2.48
C GLY A 121 2.87 -4.70 -2.27
N TYR A 122 3.55 -5.63 -2.93
CA TYR A 122 5.00 -5.70 -2.93
C TYR A 122 5.51 -6.10 -4.31
N ALA A 123 6.77 -5.78 -4.60
CA ALA A 123 7.48 -6.27 -5.77
C ALA A 123 8.60 -7.25 -5.37
N LEU A 124 9.04 -8.07 -6.33
CA LEU A 124 10.11 -9.03 -6.15
C LEU A 124 11.22 -8.78 -7.15
N PHE A 125 12.47 -8.82 -6.70
CA PHE A 125 13.63 -8.63 -7.56
C PHE A 125 14.73 -9.68 -7.29
N ALA A 126 15.36 -10.34 -8.25
CA ALA A 126 15.07 -10.37 -9.66
C ALA A 126 14.35 -11.68 -10.01
N THR A 127 13.61 -11.70 -11.11
CA THR A 127 12.95 -12.90 -11.64
C THR A 127 13.94 -14.07 -11.85
N ALA A 128 15.20 -13.78 -12.17
CA ALA A 128 16.24 -14.80 -12.32
C ALA A 128 16.56 -15.57 -11.02
N ALA A 129 16.19 -15.03 -9.87
CA ALA A 129 16.34 -15.68 -8.56
C ALA A 129 15.01 -16.30 -8.06
N LEU A 130 13.99 -16.38 -8.92
CA LEU A 130 12.72 -17.02 -8.59
C LEU A 130 12.92 -18.55 -8.61
N SER A 131 12.87 -19.18 -7.44
CA SER A 131 12.97 -20.62 -7.28
C SER A 131 11.60 -21.29 -7.15
N SER A 132 11.54 -22.61 -7.36
CA SER A 132 10.31 -23.40 -7.16
C SER A 132 9.72 -23.26 -5.75
N GLU A 133 10.57 -23.11 -4.74
CA GLU A 133 10.18 -22.92 -3.35
C GLU A 133 9.49 -21.57 -3.14
N VAL A 134 10.05 -20.51 -3.72
CA VAL A 134 9.45 -19.16 -3.66
C VAL A 134 8.14 -19.13 -4.44
N GLU A 135 8.08 -19.75 -5.62
CA GLU A 135 6.82 -19.88 -6.38
C GLU A 135 5.74 -20.60 -5.59
N GLN A 136 6.10 -21.67 -4.86
CA GLN A 136 5.15 -22.39 -4.01
C GLN A 136 4.59 -21.49 -2.90
N VAL A 137 5.45 -20.68 -2.25
CA VAL A 137 5.01 -19.71 -1.23
C VAL A 137 4.06 -18.68 -1.85
N LEU A 138 4.36 -18.14 -3.04
CA LEU A 138 3.49 -17.18 -3.72
C LEU A 138 2.14 -17.79 -4.08
N ARG A 139 2.11 -19.02 -4.62
CA ARG A 139 0.86 -19.74 -4.92
C ARG A 139 -0.01 -19.98 -3.69
N GLN A 140 0.62 -20.22 -2.52
CA GLN A 140 -0.10 -20.45 -1.27
C GLN A 140 -0.63 -19.16 -0.64
N THR A 141 0.05 -18.03 -0.85
CA THR A 141 -0.25 -16.76 -0.15
C THR A 141 -1.04 -15.76 -0.98
N GLN A 142 -1.02 -15.88 -2.32
CA GLN A 142 -1.72 -14.95 -3.23
C GLN A 142 -3.09 -15.46 -3.70
N GLY A 143 -3.47 -16.69 -3.35
CA GLY A 143 -4.72 -17.28 -3.81
C GLY A 143 -4.71 -17.62 -5.30
N GLY A 144 -5.90 -17.76 -5.90
CA GLY A 144 -6.04 -17.94 -7.34
C GLY A 144 -5.69 -16.68 -8.13
N SER A 145 -5.48 -16.81 -9.44
CA SER A 145 -5.31 -15.68 -10.37
C SER A 145 -6.50 -14.71 -10.23
N SER A 146 -6.30 -13.58 -9.54
CA SER A 146 -7.21 -12.45 -9.68
C SER A 146 -6.79 -11.71 -10.93
N ASP A 147 -7.69 -11.58 -11.90
CA ASP A 147 -7.44 -10.78 -13.11
C ASP A 147 -7.40 -9.27 -12.80
N ILE A 148 -7.73 -8.89 -11.55
CA ILE A 148 -7.78 -7.51 -11.06
C ILE A 148 -6.36 -7.05 -10.71
N LEU A 149 -5.88 -6.03 -11.43
CA LEU A 149 -4.64 -5.34 -11.10
C LEU A 149 -4.95 -4.10 -10.25
N PRO A 150 -4.39 -3.94 -9.04
CA PRO A 150 -4.64 -2.79 -8.16
C PRO A 150 -4.44 -1.44 -8.85
N GLU A 151 -3.45 -1.36 -9.74
CA GLU A 151 -3.11 -0.15 -10.48
C GLU A 151 -4.06 0.16 -11.65
N ARG A 152 -4.92 -0.78 -12.05
CA ARG A 152 -5.91 -0.60 -13.13
C ARG A 152 -7.33 -0.52 -12.62
N GLU A 153 -7.64 -1.30 -11.59
CA GLU A 153 -8.97 -1.47 -11.04
C GLU A 153 -8.96 -1.24 -9.51
N PRO A 154 -8.54 -0.03 -9.04
CA PRO A 154 -8.31 0.23 -7.62
C PRO A 154 -9.57 0.11 -6.76
N PHE A 155 -10.74 0.51 -7.27
CA PHE A 155 -12.01 0.43 -6.53
C PHE A 155 -12.47 -1.01 -6.35
N GLU A 156 -12.33 -1.84 -7.37
CA GLU A 156 -12.67 -3.26 -7.29
C GLU A 156 -11.67 -4.01 -6.39
N MET A 157 -10.38 -3.68 -6.46
CA MET A 157 -9.37 -4.17 -5.53
C MET A 157 -9.66 -3.77 -4.08
N ALA A 158 -10.13 -2.53 -3.83
CA ALA A 158 -10.52 -2.07 -2.50
C ALA A 158 -11.70 -2.88 -1.96
N ARG A 159 -12.75 -3.10 -2.78
CA ARG A 159 -13.89 -3.95 -2.42
C ARG A 159 -13.44 -5.37 -2.07
N GLN A 160 -12.66 -6.03 -2.94
CA GLN A 160 -12.18 -7.40 -2.71
C GLN A 160 -11.34 -7.52 -1.43
N ARG A 161 -10.43 -6.56 -1.19
CA ARG A 161 -9.61 -6.55 0.04
C ARG A 161 -10.45 -6.34 1.29
N TYR A 162 -11.49 -5.52 1.19
CA TYR A 162 -12.40 -5.33 2.30
C TYR A 162 -13.21 -6.60 2.62
N GLU A 163 -13.70 -7.32 1.61
CA GLU A 163 -14.41 -8.59 1.80
C GLU A 163 -13.53 -9.66 2.47
N LEU A 164 -12.25 -9.73 2.11
CA LEU A 164 -11.28 -10.61 2.78
C LEU A 164 -11.11 -10.23 4.25
N LEU A 165 -11.05 -8.92 4.53
CA LEU A 165 -10.94 -8.41 5.90
C LEU A 165 -12.20 -8.73 6.73
N GLN A 166 -13.39 -8.60 6.14
CA GLN A 166 -14.65 -9.00 6.78
C GLN A 166 -14.66 -10.51 7.08
N THR A 167 -14.21 -11.34 6.15
CA THR A 167 -14.12 -12.79 6.35
C THR A 167 -13.19 -13.15 7.52
N GLU A 168 -12.04 -12.48 7.61
CA GLU A 168 -11.09 -12.68 8.72
C GLU A 168 -11.70 -12.25 10.06
N TRP A 169 -12.37 -11.10 10.09
CA TRP A 169 -13.06 -10.59 11.27
C TRP A 169 -14.17 -11.52 11.75
N GLU A 170 -15.00 -12.03 10.83
CA GLU A 170 -16.02 -13.02 11.17
C GLU A 170 -15.42 -14.30 11.74
N LEU A 171 -14.30 -14.77 11.17
CA LEU A 171 -13.59 -15.93 11.70
C LEU A 171 -13.10 -15.67 13.13
N ALA A 172 -12.52 -14.50 13.40
CA ALA A 172 -12.05 -14.12 14.73
C ALA A 172 -13.19 -14.07 15.76
N VAL A 173 -14.37 -13.56 15.37
CA VAL A 173 -15.58 -13.59 16.21
C VAL A 173 -16.00 -15.03 16.49
N ARG A 174 -16.17 -15.85 15.45
CA ARG A 174 -16.66 -17.24 15.58
C ARG A 174 -15.71 -18.11 16.38
N SER A 175 -14.41 -17.87 16.30
CA SER A 175 -13.39 -18.63 17.03
C SER A 175 -13.16 -18.12 18.47
N GLY A 176 -13.87 -17.08 18.92
CA GLY A 176 -13.65 -16.47 20.24
C GLY A 176 -12.29 -15.75 20.39
N ASN A 177 -11.66 -15.40 19.25
CA ASN A 177 -10.37 -14.70 19.21
C ASN A 177 -10.52 -13.18 19.06
N LEU A 178 -11.75 -12.66 19.05
CA LEU A 178 -12.04 -11.24 19.14
C LEU A 178 -12.64 -10.90 20.49
N TRP A 179 -11.95 -10.08 21.27
CA TRP A 179 -12.45 -9.58 22.54
C TRP A 179 -13.08 -8.19 22.35
N MET A 180 -14.42 -8.17 22.44
CA MET A 180 -15.26 -6.99 22.32
C MET A 180 -16.50 -7.20 23.19
N ASP A 181 -17.09 -6.16 23.76
CA ASP A 181 -18.39 -6.26 24.43
C ASP A 181 -19.54 -6.31 23.40
N ASP A 182 -20.72 -6.71 23.87
CA ASP A 182 -21.87 -6.98 22.99
C ASP A 182 -22.37 -5.71 22.27
N ASP A 183 -22.30 -4.55 22.92
CA ASP A 183 -22.73 -3.27 22.36
C ASP A 183 -21.74 -2.79 21.28
N ASP A 184 -20.44 -2.86 21.56
CA ASP A 184 -19.39 -2.57 20.59
C ASP A 184 -19.44 -3.55 19.40
N LEU A 185 -19.73 -4.84 19.64
CA LEU A 185 -19.87 -5.85 18.59
C LEU A 185 -21.04 -5.56 17.65
N LEU A 186 -22.18 -5.12 18.19
CA LEU A 186 -23.35 -4.72 17.40
C LEU A 186 -23.02 -3.51 16.53
N GLN A 187 -22.41 -2.48 17.11
CA GLN A 187 -22.01 -1.26 16.41
C GLN A 187 -20.98 -1.57 15.31
N TRP A 188 -19.98 -2.37 15.63
CA TRP A 188 -18.93 -2.76 14.72
C TRP A 188 -19.47 -3.52 13.51
N ARG A 189 -20.41 -4.46 13.71
CA ARG A 189 -21.11 -5.15 12.62
C ARG A 189 -21.90 -4.20 11.73
N GLY A 190 -22.65 -3.26 12.30
CA GLY A 190 -23.41 -2.28 11.54
C GLY A 190 -22.51 -1.43 10.63
N ARG A 191 -21.42 -0.92 11.19
CA ARG A 191 -20.42 -0.12 10.44
C ARG A 191 -19.71 -0.94 9.37
N THR A 192 -19.44 -2.21 9.67
CA THR A 192 -18.83 -3.15 8.72
C THR A 192 -19.73 -3.39 7.50
N LEU A 193 -21.04 -3.49 7.70
CA LEU A 193 -22.00 -3.61 6.60
C LEU A 193 -22.11 -2.32 5.77
N MET A 194 -22.21 -1.15 6.42
CA MET A 194 -22.28 0.13 5.71
C MET A 194 -21.07 0.38 4.80
N LEU A 195 -19.87 0.05 5.26
CA LEU A 195 -18.66 0.19 4.46
C LEU A 195 -18.62 -0.81 3.28
N ALA A 196 -19.13 -2.03 3.48
CA ALA A 196 -19.25 -3.02 2.40
C ALA A 196 -20.19 -2.53 1.28
N GLU A 197 -21.34 -1.96 1.67
CA GLU A 197 -22.32 -1.39 0.73
C GLU A 197 -21.71 -0.23 -0.05
N ALA A 198 -20.98 0.67 0.62
CA ALA A 198 -20.32 1.80 -0.03
C ALA A 198 -19.25 1.34 -1.04
N PHE A 199 -18.42 0.33 -0.71
CA PHE A 199 -17.45 -0.22 -1.66
C PHE A 199 -18.10 -0.99 -2.81
N THR A 200 -19.19 -1.70 -2.56
CA THR A 200 -19.95 -2.39 -3.59
C THR A 200 -20.54 -1.39 -4.59
N LEU A 201 -21.16 -0.32 -4.09
CA LEU A 201 -21.71 0.74 -4.93
C LEU A 201 -20.62 1.44 -5.75
N LEU A 202 -19.48 1.75 -5.13
CA LEU A 202 -18.35 2.40 -5.80
C LEU A 202 -17.75 1.51 -6.89
N SER A 203 -17.52 0.21 -6.63
CA SER A 203 -16.89 -0.66 -7.63
C SER A 203 -17.82 -0.95 -8.81
N GLN A 204 -19.13 -1.04 -8.58
CA GLN A 204 -20.13 -1.25 -9.64
C GLN A 204 -20.40 0.01 -10.46
N SER A 205 -20.31 1.19 -9.84
CA SER A 205 -20.58 2.48 -10.49
C SER A 205 -19.58 3.55 -10.00
N PRO A 206 -18.37 3.61 -10.58
CA PRO A 206 -17.35 4.58 -10.20
C PRO A 206 -17.77 6.01 -10.57
N THR A 207 -18.26 6.78 -9.58
CA THR A 207 -18.63 8.18 -9.72
C THR A 207 -18.05 9.00 -8.58
N ALA A 208 -17.93 10.32 -8.76
CA ALA A 208 -17.44 11.21 -7.72
C ALA A 208 -18.28 11.13 -6.43
N ASP A 209 -19.61 11.00 -6.55
CA ASP A 209 -20.51 10.89 -5.41
C ASP A 209 -20.33 9.56 -4.67
N ASN A 210 -20.20 8.44 -5.39
CA ASN A 210 -19.98 7.13 -4.78
C ASN A 210 -18.59 7.04 -4.14
N LEU A 211 -17.58 7.70 -4.74
CA LEU A 211 -16.24 7.78 -4.17
C LEU A 211 -16.25 8.58 -2.87
N ALA A 212 -16.87 9.76 -2.87
CA ALA A 212 -17.02 10.61 -1.70
C ALA A 212 -17.76 9.86 -0.57
N LEU A 213 -18.81 9.11 -0.89
CA LEU A 213 -19.52 8.27 0.07
C LEU A 213 -18.61 7.18 0.68
N ALA A 214 -17.85 6.46 -0.15
CA ALA A 214 -16.94 5.41 0.31
C ALA A 214 -15.80 5.98 1.17
N GLN A 215 -15.19 7.09 0.75
CA GLN A 215 -14.15 7.78 1.51
C GLN A 215 -14.68 8.27 2.87
N ALA A 216 -15.83 8.94 2.90
CA ALA A 216 -16.44 9.42 4.14
C ALA A 216 -16.78 8.27 5.09
N THR A 217 -17.32 7.17 4.56
CA THR A 217 -17.68 5.98 5.35
C THR A 217 -16.44 5.28 5.90
N LEU A 218 -15.38 5.13 5.09
CA LEU A 218 -14.10 4.58 5.53
C LEU A 218 -13.43 5.46 6.59
N GLN A 219 -13.45 6.78 6.41
CA GLN A 219 -12.89 7.73 7.37
C GLN A 219 -13.61 7.65 8.71
N ALA A 220 -14.94 7.65 8.71
CA ALA A 220 -15.75 7.47 9.91
C ALA A 220 -15.49 6.11 10.58
N TYR A 221 -15.40 5.04 9.79
CA TYR A 221 -15.08 3.70 10.29
C TYR A 221 -13.71 3.67 11.00
N ARG A 222 -12.69 4.28 10.39
CA ARG A 222 -11.32 4.34 10.94
C ARG A 222 -11.23 5.19 12.20
N ALA A 223 -11.99 6.28 12.29
CA ALA A 223 -12.01 7.15 13.47
C ALA A 223 -12.48 6.41 14.73
N ASP A 224 -13.47 5.53 14.57
CA ASP A 224 -14.05 4.75 15.68
C ASP A 224 -13.35 3.41 15.91
N PHE A 225 -12.51 2.96 14.97
CA PHE A 225 -11.89 1.63 14.95
C PHE A 225 -11.12 1.30 16.23
N ASP A 226 -10.31 2.25 16.71
CA ASP A 226 -9.47 2.06 17.89
C ASP A 226 -10.29 1.99 19.18
N SER A 227 -11.42 2.70 19.24
CA SER A 227 -12.33 2.63 20.37
C SER A 227 -13.04 1.27 20.41
N LEU A 228 -13.59 0.84 19.28
CA LEU A 228 -14.32 -0.43 19.16
C LEU A 228 -13.43 -1.64 19.47
N LEU A 229 -12.16 -1.61 19.03
CA LEU A 229 -11.22 -2.70 19.25
C LEU A 229 -10.30 -2.50 20.45
N ARG A 230 -10.64 -1.58 21.37
CA ARG A 230 -9.80 -1.28 22.53
C ARG A 230 -9.46 -2.53 23.35
N LEU A 231 -10.44 -3.39 23.65
CA LEU A 231 -10.23 -4.62 24.42
C LEU A 231 -9.36 -5.62 23.67
N GLN A 232 -9.61 -5.80 22.36
CA GLN A 232 -8.76 -6.64 21.53
C GLN A 232 -7.33 -6.10 21.44
N GLY A 233 -7.14 -4.78 21.33
CA GLY A 233 -5.83 -4.16 21.24
C GLY A 233 -4.99 -4.32 22.51
N LEU A 234 -5.63 -4.48 23.68
CA LEU A 234 -4.94 -4.83 24.93
C LEU A 234 -4.46 -6.29 24.95
N ARG A 235 -5.14 -7.17 24.21
CA ARG A 235 -4.82 -8.61 24.13
C ARG A 235 -3.83 -8.92 23.00
N ASP A 236 -4.07 -8.34 21.82
CA ASP A 236 -3.31 -8.57 20.59
C ASP A 236 -3.19 -7.25 19.80
N SER A 237 -2.23 -6.43 20.21
CA SER A 237 -1.95 -5.15 19.56
C SER A 237 -1.43 -5.31 18.13
N TYR A 238 -0.75 -6.43 17.83
CA TYR A 238 -0.24 -6.72 16.51
C TYR A 238 -1.39 -6.91 15.51
N GLN A 239 -2.36 -7.77 15.84
CA GLN A 239 -3.51 -8.01 14.99
C GLN A 239 -4.31 -6.73 14.71
N VAL A 240 -4.60 -5.94 15.75
CA VAL A 240 -5.33 -4.67 15.58
C VAL A 240 -4.54 -3.69 14.72
N GLN A 241 -3.21 -3.62 14.88
CA GLN A 241 -2.36 -2.78 14.02
C GLN A 241 -2.35 -3.26 12.57
N THR A 242 -2.32 -4.57 12.32
CA THR A 242 -2.43 -5.14 10.96
C THR A 242 -3.75 -4.77 10.31
N TRP A 243 -4.88 -4.88 11.03
CA TRP A 243 -6.18 -4.46 10.51
C TRP A 243 -6.24 -2.95 10.25
N ARG A 244 -5.65 -2.13 11.13
CA ARG A 244 -5.53 -0.68 10.92
C ARG A 244 -4.74 -0.36 9.64
N ASN A 245 -3.62 -1.05 9.42
CA ASN A 245 -2.82 -0.89 8.21
C ASN A 245 -3.60 -1.30 6.96
N ARG A 246 -4.36 -2.39 7.01
CA ARG A 246 -5.20 -2.83 5.89
C ARG A 246 -6.31 -1.84 5.56
N LEU A 247 -6.94 -1.20 6.56
CA LEU A 247 -7.89 -0.11 6.32
C LEU A 247 -7.24 1.12 5.69
N LEU A 248 -6.01 1.46 6.09
CA LEU A 248 -5.24 2.53 5.45
C LEU A 248 -4.89 2.16 4.00
N THR A 249 -4.61 0.89 3.70
CA THR A 249 -4.44 0.43 2.31
C THR A 249 -5.69 0.65 1.45
N LEU A 250 -6.90 0.51 2.03
CA LEU A 250 -8.13 0.80 1.30
C LEU A 250 -8.22 2.30 0.95
N GLU A 251 -7.87 3.18 1.87
CA GLU A 251 -7.80 4.63 1.61
C GLU A 251 -6.79 4.95 0.50
N ILE A 252 -5.62 4.31 0.50
CA ILE A 252 -4.61 4.47 -0.57
C ILE A 252 -5.20 4.06 -1.93
N LEU A 253 -5.94 2.94 -1.99
CA LEU A 253 -6.60 2.49 -3.22
C LEU A 253 -7.66 3.48 -3.70
N LEU A 254 -8.51 4.00 -2.80
CA LEU A 254 -9.52 5.00 -3.15
C LEU A 254 -8.89 6.28 -3.72
N ASN A 255 -7.87 6.81 -3.05
CA ASN A 255 -7.18 8.03 -3.46
C ASN A 255 -6.43 7.83 -4.79
N TYR A 256 -5.86 6.65 -5.00
CA TYR A 256 -5.24 6.31 -6.27
C TYR A 256 -6.26 6.23 -7.40
N GLY A 257 -7.43 5.62 -7.15
CA GLY A 257 -8.53 5.60 -8.12
C GLY A 257 -9.07 6.98 -8.47
N ASP A 258 -9.20 7.87 -7.48
CA ASP A 258 -9.55 9.28 -7.70
C ASP A 258 -8.59 9.96 -8.68
N ARG A 259 -7.28 9.75 -8.46
CA ARG A 259 -6.22 10.31 -9.31
C ARG A 259 -6.27 9.78 -10.75
N LEU A 260 -6.54 8.50 -10.95
CA LEU A 260 -6.73 7.94 -12.29
C LEU A 260 -7.97 8.50 -12.98
N GLY A 261 -8.92 9.00 -12.18
CA GLY A 261 -10.22 9.45 -12.64
C GLY A 261 -11.17 8.30 -12.91
N PHE A 262 -12.43 8.65 -13.12
CA PHE A 262 -13.46 7.72 -13.56
C PHE A 262 -13.27 7.53 -15.07
N ALA A 263 -12.73 6.38 -15.49
CA ALA A 263 -12.75 6.04 -16.91
C ALA A 263 -14.21 6.11 -17.42
N PRO A 264 -14.47 6.69 -18.60
CA PRO A 264 -15.80 6.64 -19.21
C PRO A 264 -16.22 5.22 -19.59
#